data_AF-A0A545SWT0-F1
#
_entry.id   AF-A0A545SWT0-F1
#
_cell.length_a   1.000
_cell.length_b   1.000
_cell.length_c   1.000
_cell.angle_alpha   90.00
_cell.angle_beta   90.00
_cell.angle_gamma   90.00
#
_symmetry.space_group_name_H-M   'P 1'
#
loop_
_entity.id
_entity.type
_entity.pdbx_description
1 polymer ?
#
loop_
_entity_poly.entity_id
_entity_poly.type
_entity_poly.pdbx_seq_one_letter_code
_entity_poly.pdbx_strand_id
1 'polypeptide(L)'
;MDQEAKRRDFLAIVQTTYIAHGINTLSKGVPIRDEVRHEISGLGVKNEMCDAVRASYLIPDDLTGVDAADEYISWKLFSRESGAVDPDEQPNWITPGFEGWDR
;
A
#
# COMPACT_ATOMS: atom_id res chain seq x y z
N MET A 1 -21.77 -3.86 3.71
CA MET A 1 -20.77 -4.64 4.46
C MET A 1 -20.47 -3.88 5.73
N ASP A 2 -20.31 -4.54 6.87
CA ASP A 2 -19.86 -3.87 8.10
C ASP A 2 -18.47 -3.23 7.86
N GLN A 3 -18.26 -2.03 8.38
CA GLN A 3 -17.01 -1.28 8.21
C GLN A 3 -15.83 -1.99 8.87
N GLU A 4 -16.03 -2.75 9.94
CA GLU A 4 -14.97 -3.56 10.54
C GLU A 4 -14.55 -4.71 9.61
N ALA A 5 -15.52 -5.43 9.04
CA ALA A 5 -15.25 -6.48 8.05
C ALA A 5 -14.54 -5.92 6.81
N LYS A 6 -14.99 -4.76 6.30
CA LYS A 6 -14.36 -4.07 5.17
C LYS A 6 -12.88 -3.78 5.42
N ARG A 7 -12.57 -3.22 6.59
CA ARG A 7 -11.20 -2.85 7.00
C ARG A 7 -10.32 -4.07 7.22
N ARG A 8 -10.87 -5.13 7.82
CA ARG A 8 -10.16 -6.39 8.01
C ARG A 8 -9.73 -6.99 6.68
N ASP A 9 -10.65 -7.05 5.71
CA ASP A 9 -10.38 -7.64 4.41
C ASP A 9 -9.33 -6.80 3.65
N PHE A 10 -9.43 -5.47 3.69
CA PHE A 10 -8.42 -4.55 3.17
C PHE A 10 -7.02 -4.81 3.74
N LEU A 11 -6.89 -4.80 5.08
CA LEU A 11 -5.59 -4.95 5.75
C LEU A 11 -4.98 -6.33 5.51
N ALA A 12 -5.80 -7.39 5.47
CA ALA A 12 -5.34 -8.74 5.19
C ALA A 12 -4.73 -8.85 3.78
N ILE A 13 -5.35 -8.23 2.78
CA ILE A 13 -4.85 -8.21 1.41
C ILE A 13 -3.56 -7.39 1.33
N VAL A 14 -3.56 -6.15 1.84
CA VAL A 14 -2.37 -5.27 1.79
C VAL A 14 -1.16 -5.92 2.45
N GLN A 15 -1.31 -6.44 3.68
CA GLN A 15 -0.21 -7.10 4.39
C GLN A 15 0.32 -8.31 3.62
N THR A 16 -0.57 -9.17 3.11
CA THR A 16 -0.17 -10.39 2.40
C THR A 16 0.55 -10.06 1.10
N THR A 17 0.10 -9.03 0.38
CA THR A 17 0.74 -8.59 -0.86
C THR A 17 2.14 -8.05 -0.63
N TYR A 18 2.35 -7.22 0.41
CA TYR A 18 3.70 -6.75 0.75
C TYR A 18 4.65 -7.90 1.13
N ILE A 19 4.16 -8.92 1.85
CA ILE A 19 4.95 -10.11 2.18
C ILE A 19 5.31 -10.89 0.91
N ALA A 20 4.32 -11.16 0.04
CA ALA A 20 4.53 -11.89 -1.21
C ALA A 20 5.49 -11.14 -2.15
N HIS A 21 5.36 -9.81 -2.23
CA HIS A 21 6.26 -8.94 -2.99
C HIS A 21 7.69 -9.01 -2.45
N GLY A 22 7.86 -8.94 -1.12
CA GLY A 22 9.17 -9.09 -0.49
C GLY A 22 9.82 -10.44 -0.82
N ILE A 23 9.06 -11.54 -0.74
CA ILE A 23 9.53 -12.90 -1.10
C ILE A 23 9.93 -12.98 -2.58
N ASN A 24 9.08 -12.47 -3.49
CA ASN A 24 9.36 -12.44 -4.92
C ASN A 24 10.67 -11.68 -5.18
N THR A 25 10.82 -10.49 -4.60
CA THR A 25 12.00 -9.66 -4.80
C THR A 25 13.28 -10.27 -4.23
N LEU A 26 13.22 -10.93 -3.07
CA LEU A 26 14.35 -11.69 -2.52
C LEU A 26 14.72 -12.91 -3.38
N SER A 27 13.81 -13.40 -4.22
CA SER A 27 14.04 -14.50 -5.16
C SER A 27 14.69 -14.04 -6.47
N LYS A 28 14.79 -12.72 -6.70
CA LYS A 28 15.51 -12.15 -7.85
C LYS A 28 17.04 -12.23 -7.63
N GLY A 29 17.81 -12.06 -8.71
CA GLY A 29 19.27 -12.11 -8.66
C GLY A 29 19.88 -11.02 -7.74
N VAL A 30 21.11 -11.26 -7.25
CA VAL A 30 21.84 -10.38 -6.30
C VAL A 30 21.85 -8.90 -6.71
N PRO A 31 22.06 -8.51 -7.99
CA PRO A 31 22.07 -7.10 -8.38
C PRO A 31 20.75 -6.39 -8.11
N ILE A 32 19.62 -7.03 -8.43
CA ILE A 32 18.28 -6.44 -8.24
C ILE A 32 17.95 -6.37 -6.75
N ARG A 33 18.31 -7.40 -5.97
CA ARG A 33 18.08 -7.43 -4.53
C ARG A 33 18.78 -6.28 -3.81
N ASP A 34 20.02 -5.97 -4.19
CA ASP A 34 20.79 -4.92 -3.52
C ASP A 34 20.29 -3.52 -3.89
N GLU A 35 19.73 -3.33 -5.09
CA GLU A 35 19.09 -2.09 -5.53
C GLU A 35 17.84 -1.77 -4.70
N VAL A 36 16.94 -2.74 -4.53
CA VAL A 36 15.63 -2.55 -3.88
C VAL A 36 15.61 -2.90 -2.37
N ARG A 37 16.74 -3.27 -1.78
CA ARG A 37 16.82 -3.72 -0.36
C ARG A 37 16.30 -2.70 0.65
N HIS A 38 16.33 -1.42 0.29
CA HIS A 38 15.94 -0.32 1.17
C HIS A 38 14.42 -0.15 1.20
N GLU A 39 13.74 -0.49 0.10
CA GLU A 39 12.28 -0.52 -0.02
C GLU A 39 11.67 -1.67 0.79
N ILE A 40 12.35 -2.82 0.83
CA ILE A 40 11.96 -4.01 1.61
C ILE A 40 12.64 -4.02 2.99
N SER A 41 13.17 -2.87 3.43
CA SER A 41 13.71 -2.77 4.78
C SER A 41 12.59 -2.92 5.81
N GLY A 42 12.89 -3.50 6.98
CA GLY A 42 11.89 -3.65 8.05
C GLY A 42 11.26 -2.33 8.49
N LEU A 43 11.99 -1.21 8.36
CA LEU A 43 11.46 0.13 8.62
C LEU A 43 10.55 0.61 7.48
N GLY A 44 10.91 0.36 6.22
CA GLY A 44 10.09 0.68 5.05
C GLY A 44 8.74 -0.03 5.09
N VAL A 45 8.76 -1.37 5.25
CA VAL A 45 7.53 -2.17 5.34
C VAL A 45 6.66 -1.76 6.53
N LYS A 46 7.27 -1.47 7.69
CA LYS A 46 6.52 -0.96 8.86
C LYS A 46 5.78 0.34 8.52
N ASN A 47 6.45 1.30 7.88
CA ASN A 47 5.84 2.59 7.54
C ASN A 47 4.67 2.39 6.57
N GLU A 48 4.83 1.55 5.55
CA GLU A 48 3.75 1.22 4.60
C GLU A 48 2.55 0.55 5.28
N MET A 49 2.78 -0.31 6.29
CA MET A 49 1.68 -0.88 7.09
C MET A 49 0.98 0.16 7.97
N CYS A 50 1.70 1.13 8.53
CA CYS A 50 1.08 2.24 9.27
C CYS A 50 0.18 3.08 8.35
N ASP A 51 0.63 3.36 7.13
CA ASP A 51 -0.16 4.07 6.12
C ASP A 51 -1.39 3.29 5.71
N ALA A 52 -1.26 1.97 5.51
CA ALA A 52 -2.41 1.10 5.22
C ALA A 52 -3.44 1.12 6.36
N VAL A 53 -3.00 1.10 7.62
CA VAL A 53 -3.92 1.22 8.77
C VAL A 53 -4.68 2.54 8.74
N ARG A 54 -4.00 3.67 8.46
CA ARG A 54 -4.65 4.98 8.32
C ARG A 54 -5.64 5.00 7.17
N ALA A 55 -5.22 4.53 5.99
CA ALA A 55 -6.08 4.41 4.82
C ALA A 55 -7.32 3.55 5.09
N SER A 56 -7.22 2.49 5.90
CA SER A 56 -8.37 1.65 6.24
C SER A 56 -9.53 2.43 6.86
N TYR A 57 -9.25 3.52 7.59
CA TYR A 57 -10.29 4.37 8.18
C TYR A 57 -10.98 5.30 7.17
N LEU A 58 -10.40 5.44 5.98
CA LEU A 58 -10.85 6.34 4.93
C LEU A 58 -11.59 5.60 3.80
N ILE A 59 -11.73 4.27 3.90
CA ILE A 59 -12.37 3.49 2.85
C ILE A 59 -13.82 3.97 2.66
N PRO A 60 -14.19 4.46 1.47
CA PRO A 60 -15.54 4.93 1.17
C PRO A 60 -16.61 3.86 1.41
N ASP A 61 -17.85 4.28 1.68
CA ASP A 61 -18.95 3.36 1.93
C ASP A 61 -19.29 2.49 0.71
N ASP A 62 -19.07 3.01 -0.49
CA ASP A 62 -19.34 2.37 -1.79
C ASP A 62 -18.23 1.42 -2.26
N LEU A 63 -17.02 1.48 -1.71
CA LEU A 63 -15.96 0.50 -2.00
C LEU A 63 -16.06 -0.74 -1.10
N THR A 64 -15.74 -1.91 -1.63
CA THR A 64 -15.44 -3.08 -0.79
C THR A 64 -14.02 -3.01 -0.25
N GLY A 65 -13.70 -3.82 0.77
CA GLY A 65 -12.32 -3.91 1.28
C GLY A 65 -11.34 -4.45 0.23
N VAL A 66 -11.84 -5.24 -0.72
CA VAL A 66 -11.07 -5.81 -1.82
C VAL A 66 -10.74 -4.72 -2.85
N ASP A 67 -11.75 -3.97 -3.30
CA ASP A 67 -11.57 -2.91 -4.30
C ASP A 67 -10.62 -1.82 -3.77
N ALA A 68 -10.81 -1.42 -2.51
CA ALA A 68 -9.92 -0.46 -1.86
C ALA A 68 -8.48 -0.96 -1.74
N ALA A 69 -8.28 -2.26 -1.50
CA ALA A 69 -6.93 -2.83 -1.41
C ALA A 69 -6.24 -2.86 -2.78
N ASP A 70 -6.97 -3.18 -3.84
CA ASP A 70 -6.45 -3.18 -5.21
C ASP A 70 -6.01 -1.78 -5.64
N GLU A 71 -6.85 -0.77 -5.40
CA GLU A 71 -6.52 0.64 -5.65
C GLU A 71 -5.30 1.11 -4.84
N TYR A 72 -5.26 0.79 -3.54
CA TYR A 72 -4.15 1.17 -2.66
C TYR A 72 -2.82 0.53 -3.09
N ILE A 73 -2.81 -0.76 -3.39
CA ILE A 73 -1.59 -1.49 -3.75
C ILE A 73 -1.10 -1.08 -5.14
N SER A 74 -2.01 -0.91 -6.10
CA SER A 74 -1.67 -0.46 -7.45
C SER A 74 -0.92 0.88 -7.40
N TRP A 75 -1.42 1.81 -6.59
CA TRP A 75 -0.76 3.08 -6.36
C TRP A 75 0.53 2.95 -5.53
N LYS A 76 0.51 2.37 -4.32
CA LYS A 76 1.68 2.41 -3.41
C LYS A 76 2.82 1.49 -3.81
N LEU A 77 2.51 0.34 -4.39
CA LEU A 77 3.48 -0.72 -4.62
C LEU A 77 3.86 -0.83 -6.10
N PHE A 78 2.90 -0.82 -7.02
CA PHE A 78 3.18 -1.10 -8.43
C PHE A 78 3.49 0.14 -9.28
N SER A 79 2.87 1.31 -9.01
CA SER A 79 3.23 2.56 -9.70
C SER A 79 4.68 3.00 -9.43
N ARG A 80 5.23 2.64 -8.27
CA ARG A 80 6.63 2.90 -7.91
C ARG A 80 7.61 2.05 -8.72
N GLU A 81 7.24 0.81 -9.07
CA GLU A 81 8.08 -0.08 -9.87
C GLU A 81 8.14 0.32 -11.36
N SER A 82 7.13 1.04 -11.87
CA SER A 82 7.11 1.55 -13.25
C SER A 82 7.87 2.87 -13.42
N GLY A 83 8.36 3.48 -12.32
CA GLY A 83 9.07 4.77 -12.33
C GLY A 83 8.15 5.98 -12.54
N ALA A 84 6.84 5.79 -12.52
CA ALA A 84 5.84 6.83 -12.67
C ALA A 84 4.96 6.87 -11.42
N VAL A 85 5.41 7.58 -10.38
CA VAL A 85 4.48 8.01 -9.34
C VAL A 85 3.78 9.25 -9.89
N ASP A 86 2.72 9.03 -10.66
CA ASP A 86 1.83 10.11 -11.06
C ASP A 86 0.92 10.44 -9.86
N PRO A 87 0.97 11.66 -9.30
CA PRO A 87 0.05 12.09 -8.25
C PRO A 87 -1.43 11.96 -8.68
N ASP A 88 -1.72 12.01 -9.99
CA ASP A 88 -3.07 11.83 -10.53
C ASP A 88 -3.54 10.36 -10.50
N GLU A 89 -2.63 9.40 -10.26
CA GLU A 89 -2.96 7.98 -10.06
C GLU A 89 -3.26 7.63 -8.59
N GLN A 90 -3.17 8.59 -7.66
CA GLN A 90 -3.55 8.37 -6.26
C GLN A 90 -5.08 8.19 -6.15
N PRO A 91 -5.58 7.13 -5.48
CA PRO A 91 -6.99 7.00 -5.20
C PRO A 91 -7.50 8.17 -4.34
N ASN A 92 -8.55 8.84 -4.83
CA ASN A 92 -9.08 10.09 -4.25
C ASN A 92 -9.51 9.99 -2.77
N TRP A 93 -9.76 8.77 -2.28
CA TRP A 93 -10.18 8.52 -0.90
C TRP A 93 -9.01 8.33 0.07
N ILE A 94 -7.79 8.13 -0.44
CA ILE A 94 -6.59 7.99 0.39
C ILE A 94 -6.10 9.38 0.88
N THR A 95 -6.79 10.47 0.51
CA THR A 95 -6.46 11.84 0.87
C THR A 95 -7.66 12.65 1.37
N PRO A 96 -7.72 13.00 2.66
CA PRO A 96 -8.50 14.14 3.13
C PRO A 96 -7.55 15.35 3.31
N GLY A 97 -7.51 16.26 2.33
CA GLY A 97 -6.79 17.55 2.41
C GLY A 97 -5.26 17.42 2.39
N PHE A 98 -4.63 17.75 1.27
CA PHE A 98 -3.17 17.81 1.16
C PHE A 98 -2.64 19.11 1.80
N GLU A 99 -2.57 19.14 3.13
CA GLU A 99 -1.65 19.95 3.93
C GLU A 99 -1.57 19.32 5.33
N GLY A 100 -0.39 18.92 5.75
CA GLY A 100 -0.19 18.42 7.12
C GLY A 100 -0.43 16.93 7.32
N TRP A 101 0.60 16.16 6.97
CA TRP A 101 1.19 15.19 7.90
C TRP A 101 1.73 15.84 9.22
N ASP A 102 1.19 16.99 9.60
CA ASP A 102 1.54 17.78 10.77
C ASP A 102 0.42 17.62 11.81
N ARG A 103 0.50 16.52 12.56
CA ARG A 103 0.28 16.51 14.01
C ARG A 103 1.17 15.45 14.66
#